data_AF-N9RA50-F1
#
_entry.id   AF-N9RA50-F1
#
_cell.length_a   1.000
_cell.length_b   1.000
_cell.length_c   1.000
_cell.angle_alpha   90.00
_cell.angle_beta   90.00
_cell.angle_gamma   90.00
#
_symmetry.space_group_name_H-M   'P 1'
#
loop_
_entity.id
_entity.type
_entity.pdbx_description
1 polymer ?
#
loop_
_entity_poly.entity_id
_entity_poly.type
_entity_poly.pdbx_seq_one_letter_code
_entity_poly.pdbx_strand_id
1 'polypeptide(L)'
;MDKYKKGSLDRTYPKDGDKSTRTETQYKKQPIPTVLSGGMKVEAVGTPINKMGVKKFDTRPQSADLPYQHNPLYTIPHTHMLMTNEGVKHVEYRMPADNEIAVIDWVNFTCGIETLGTIEHASGFVTSKYETDDEIVLDEQRYLSAVTQLDEHLEHIFGFKTEYRRSGGLNFYSQSYVLGEDFGFVCIGGQRNTILIMINGRGCNFAKSGWELRLYHFLVTQAKRPKLTRVDIAHDDFQGKHVSVDWGNMQDGLGGFQLGNRAPNIEHKGNWRRPNGKGRTLCIGSRDSGKYLRIYEKGRAEGDPDDNWQRAEVEFKAIDRVLPFAMLLAPSEYFIAAYPCFRDLAEHIQPERIETITKTAQINFQNAIENMKHQYGKYINVFKDVFEPEELINLICCSDPLAFPKRLDHVLITARRM
;
A
#
# COMPACT_ATOMS: atom_id res chain seq x y z
N MET A 1 -6.62 10.85 77.02
CA MET A 1 -6.22 12.19 76.56
C MET A 1 -5.19 12.01 75.46
N ASP A 2 -5.43 12.70 74.36
CA ASP A 2 -4.54 12.94 73.22
C ASP A 2 -4.06 11.80 72.31
N LYS A 3 -4.05 12.22 71.04
CA LYS A 3 -3.83 11.52 69.78
C LYS A 3 -2.39 11.03 69.68
N TYR A 4 -2.19 9.81 69.18
CA TYR A 4 -1.11 9.34 68.28
C TYR A 4 -1.10 7.82 68.32
N LYS A 5 -1.25 7.14 67.17
CA LYS A 5 -0.51 5.90 66.88
C LYS A 5 -0.56 5.53 65.39
N LYS A 6 0.65 5.41 64.84
CA LYS A 6 1.04 4.89 63.53
C LYS A 6 0.49 3.47 63.31
N GLY A 7 -0.06 3.20 62.14
CA GLY A 7 -0.31 1.83 61.66
C GLY A 7 0.79 1.39 60.71
N SER A 8 1.69 0.51 61.18
CA SER A 8 2.63 -0.24 60.34
C SER A 8 1.95 -1.52 59.85
N LEU A 9 2.00 -1.79 58.55
CA LEU A 9 1.71 -3.11 58.00
C LEU A 9 3.03 -3.76 57.58
N ASP A 10 3.50 -4.61 58.47
CA ASP A 10 4.67 -5.47 58.30
C ASP A 10 4.30 -6.67 57.42
N ARG A 11 5.17 -7.02 56.47
CA ARG A 11 5.03 -8.21 55.61
C ARG A 11 5.97 -9.28 56.11
N THR A 12 5.44 -10.44 56.52
CA THR A 12 6.23 -11.67 56.68
C THR A 12 5.46 -12.89 56.17
N TYR A 13 6.04 -13.56 55.18
CA TYR A 13 5.59 -14.85 54.62
C TYR A 13 5.98 -16.03 55.53
N PRO A 14 5.20 -17.13 55.54
CA PRO A 14 5.72 -18.46 55.86
C PRO A 14 5.91 -19.32 54.59
N LYS A 15 6.99 -20.11 54.65
CA LYS A 15 7.57 -21.01 53.64
C LYS A 15 6.85 -22.37 53.53
N ASP A 16 7.16 -23.07 52.44
CA ASP A 16 6.77 -24.43 52.03
C ASP A 16 6.88 -25.54 53.10
N GLY A 17 6.03 -26.58 52.99
CA GLY A 17 6.26 -27.88 53.65
C GLY A 17 5.07 -28.84 53.83
N ASP A 18 4.70 -29.55 52.76
CA ASP A 18 4.49 -31.02 52.65
C ASP A 18 3.38 -31.83 53.42
N LYS A 19 2.66 -32.67 52.64
CA LYS A 19 1.89 -33.94 52.93
C LYS A 19 0.67 -33.88 53.89
N SER A 20 -0.50 -34.51 53.67
CA SER A 20 -0.83 -35.77 52.99
C SER A 20 -2.34 -35.95 52.69
N THR A 21 -2.61 -36.77 51.66
CA THR A 21 -3.73 -37.73 51.46
C THR A 21 -5.17 -37.28 51.13
N ARG A 22 -5.62 -37.88 50.01
CA ARG A 22 -6.90 -37.83 49.30
C ARG A 22 -8.07 -38.48 50.04
N THR A 23 -9.28 -38.00 49.77
CA THR A 23 -10.46 -38.85 49.53
C THR A 23 -11.35 -38.20 48.47
N GLU A 24 -11.58 -38.91 47.36
CA GLU A 24 -12.50 -38.55 46.28
C GLU A 24 -13.95 -38.84 46.67
N THR A 25 -14.86 -37.90 46.40
CA THR A 25 -16.30 -38.15 46.42
C THR A 25 -16.88 -37.69 45.09
N GLN A 26 -17.26 -38.65 44.24
CA GLN A 26 -17.95 -38.40 42.98
C GLN A 26 -19.39 -37.92 43.24
N TYR A 27 -19.74 -36.75 42.72
CA TYR A 27 -21.13 -36.31 42.58
C TYR A 27 -21.52 -36.26 41.10
N LYS A 28 -22.46 -37.14 40.73
CA LYS A 28 -23.14 -37.15 39.42
C LYS A 28 -23.95 -35.86 39.25
N LYS A 29 -23.67 -35.08 38.20
CA LYS A 29 -24.51 -33.95 37.79
C LYS A 29 -25.70 -34.42 36.95
N GLN A 30 -26.89 -34.06 37.40
CA GLN A 30 -28.16 -34.12 36.66
C GLN A 30 -28.16 -33.10 35.50
N PRO A 31 -28.91 -33.34 34.39
CA PRO A 31 -28.94 -32.44 33.24
C PRO A 31 -29.77 -31.19 33.52
N ILE A 32 -29.29 -30.03 33.05
CA ILE A 32 -29.98 -28.73 33.14
C ILE A 32 -30.52 -28.35 31.74
N PRO A 33 -31.72 -27.75 31.62
CA PRO A 33 -32.48 -27.67 30.37
C PRO A 33 -31.93 -26.64 29.37
N THR A 34 -32.12 -26.94 28.09
CA THR A 34 -31.84 -26.12 26.92
C THR A 34 -32.55 -24.76 26.98
N VAL A 35 -31.78 -23.66 26.89
CA VAL A 35 -32.30 -22.33 26.52
C VAL A 35 -31.48 -21.84 25.33
N LEU A 36 -32.15 -21.65 24.20
CA LEU A 36 -31.61 -21.08 22.97
C LEU A 36 -31.29 -19.60 23.17
N SER A 37 -30.01 -19.21 23.06
CA SER A 37 -29.60 -17.87 22.65
C SER A 37 -28.31 -17.97 21.84
N GLY A 38 -28.38 -17.56 20.58
CA GLY A 38 -27.30 -17.69 19.61
C GLY A 38 -26.19 -16.68 19.84
N GLY A 39 -25.01 -17.16 20.25
CA GLY A 39 -23.77 -16.40 20.29
C GLY A 39 -22.94 -16.70 19.04
N MET A 40 -22.64 -15.68 18.24
CA MET A 40 -21.65 -15.74 17.17
C MET A 40 -20.26 -15.92 17.78
N LYS A 41 -19.55 -16.96 17.33
CA LYS A 41 -18.14 -17.20 17.68
C LYS A 41 -17.29 -16.06 17.14
N VAL A 42 -16.45 -15.51 18.02
CA VAL A 42 -15.34 -14.62 17.66
C VAL A 42 -14.26 -15.48 17.00
N GLU A 43 -14.14 -15.39 15.68
CA GLU A 43 -12.95 -15.85 14.95
C GLU A 43 -11.94 -14.71 14.83
N ALA A 44 -10.68 -15.04 15.09
CA ALA A 44 -9.55 -14.13 14.97
C ALA A 44 -9.46 -13.55 13.56
N VAL A 45 -9.39 -12.22 13.48
CA VAL A 45 -9.22 -11.46 12.24
C VAL A 45 -7.84 -11.79 11.64
N GLY A 46 -7.83 -12.71 10.68
CA GLY A 46 -6.70 -12.94 9.80
C GLY A 46 -6.59 -11.83 8.77
N THR A 47 -5.41 -11.22 8.68
CA THR A 47 -5.01 -10.26 7.64
C THR A 47 -5.36 -10.81 6.24
N PRO A 48 -5.96 -10.04 5.32
CA PRO A 48 -6.25 -10.54 3.98
C PRO A 48 -4.95 -10.77 3.21
N ILE A 49 -4.55 -12.04 3.15
CA ILE A 49 -3.52 -12.54 2.23
C ILE A 49 -4.15 -12.47 0.83
N ASN A 50 -3.82 -11.43 0.06
CA ASN A 50 -4.10 -11.40 -1.38
C ASN A 50 -3.23 -12.47 -2.06
N LYS A 51 -3.78 -13.69 -2.12
CA LYS A 51 -3.25 -14.83 -2.84
C LYS A 51 -3.34 -14.57 -4.35
N MET A 52 -2.18 -14.56 -4.97
CA MET A 52 -2.04 -15.14 -6.30
C MET A 52 -2.49 -16.61 -6.22
N GLY A 53 -3.49 -16.97 -7.02
CA GLY A 53 -3.81 -18.35 -7.37
C GLY A 53 -4.58 -19.20 -6.36
N VAL A 54 -5.89 -18.95 -6.22
CA VAL A 54 -6.95 -20.00 -6.22
C VAL A 54 -8.24 -19.31 -6.69
N LYS A 55 -8.75 -19.65 -7.89
CA LYS A 55 -10.09 -19.24 -8.31
C LYS A 55 -11.10 -19.86 -7.33
N LYS A 56 -11.73 -19.06 -6.47
CA LYS A 56 -13.04 -19.43 -5.94
C LYS A 56 -14.05 -19.16 -7.04
N PHE A 57 -14.76 -20.20 -7.46
CA PHE A 57 -15.86 -20.09 -8.41
C PHE A 57 -16.90 -19.13 -7.86
N ASP A 58 -16.94 -17.93 -8.43
CA ASP A 58 -18.08 -17.04 -8.37
C ASP A 58 -19.03 -17.52 -9.47
N THR A 59 -20.23 -17.98 -9.11
CA THR A 59 -21.24 -18.53 -10.04
C THR A 59 -21.94 -17.43 -10.83
N ARG A 60 -21.19 -16.44 -11.29
CA ARG A 60 -21.60 -15.44 -12.27
C ARG A 60 -20.99 -15.85 -13.61
N PRO A 61 -21.75 -15.80 -14.72
CA PRO A 61 -21.24 -16.24 -16.02
C PRO A 61 -19.92 -15.53 -16.30
N GLN A 62 -18.87 -16.33 -16.50
CA GLN A 62 -17.56 -15.82 -16.87
C GLN A 62 -17.71 -15.17 -18.24
N SER A 63 -17.60 -13.86 -18.29
CA SER A 63 -17.54 -13.06 -19.53
C SER A 63 -16.24 -13.28 -20.33
N ALA A 64 -15.54 -14.40 -20.09
CA ALA A 64 -14.31 -14.78 -20.79
C ALA A 64 -14.55 -15.25 -22.23
N ASP A 65 -15.80 -15.59 -22.58
CA ASP A 65 -16.19 -16.03 -23.93
C ASP A 65 -16.93 -14.94 -24.73
N LEU A 66 -16.99 -13.70 -24.23
CA LEU A 66 -17.56 -12.61 -25.01
C LEU A 66 -16.51 -12.05 -25.98
N PRO A 67 -16.81 -11.96 -27.29
CA PRO A 67 -15.90 -11.35 -28.25
C PRO A 67 -15.61 -9.92 -27.80
N TYR A 68 -14.33 -9.54 -27.85
CA TYR A 68 -13.83 -8.19 -27.61
C TYR A 68 -14.81 -7.14 -28.14
N GLN A 69 -15.52 -6.46 -27.24
CA GLN A 69 -16.35 -5.34 -27.62
C GLN A 69 -15.44 -4.16 -27.89
N HIS A 70 -15.20 -3.89 -29.18
CA HIS A 70 -14.38 -2.78 -29.64
C HIS A 70 -14.95 -1.45 -29.11
N ASN A 71 -14.35 -0.91 -28.06
CA ASN A 71 -14.59 0.46 -27.65
C ASN A 71 -13.58 1.36 -28.38
N PRO A 72 -14.02 2.25 -29.30
CA PRO A 72 -13.13 3.09 -30.10
C PRO A 72 -12.23 4.04 -29.28
N LEU A 73 -12.44 4.13 -27.96
CA LEU A 73 -11.66 4.96 -27.04
C LEU A 73 -10.43 4.25 -26.46
N TYR A 74 -10.35 2.92 -26.50
CA TYR A 74 -9.22 2.17 -25.95
C TYR A 74 -8.10 2.03 -26.96
N THR A 75 -6.86 2.03 -26.46
CA THR A 75 -5.72 1.62 -27.30
C THR A 75 -5.79 0.12 -27.49
N ILE A 76 -5.56 -0.34 -28.71
CA ILE A 76 -5.44 -1.77 -29.02
C ILE A 76 -4.06 -2.21 -28.51
N PRO A 77 -3.98 -3.02 -27.44
CA PRO A 77 -2.70 -3.48 -26.94
C PRO A 77 -2.08 -4.49 -27.92
N HIS A 78 -0.76 -4.65 -27.83
CA HIS A 78 -0.10 -5.75 -28.51
C HIS A 78 -0.56 -7.07 -27.88
N THR A 79 -0.57 -8.15 -28.67
CA THR A 79 -0.93 -9.48 -28.18
C THR A 79 0.21 -10.44 -28.40
N HIS A 80 0.47 -11.26 -27.39
CA HIS A 80 1.36 -12.40 -27.47
C HIS A 80 0.51 -13.67 -27.45
N MET A 81 0.73 -14.56 -28.41
CA MET A 81 -0.06 -15.78 -28.56
C MET A 81 0.59 -16.90 -27.77
N LEU A 82 -0.18 -17.49 -26.86
CA LEU A 82 0.25 -18.58 -25.98
C LEU A 82 -0.51 -19.86 -26.30
N MET A 83 0.21 -20.97 -26.36
CA MET A 83 -0.33 -22.31 -26.57
C MET A 83 -0.64 -22.96 -25.23
N THR A 84 -1.85 -22.74 -24.72
CA THR A 84 -2.29 -23.34 -23.46
C THR A 84 -2.92 -24.72 -23.69
N ASN A 85 -3.10 -25.49 -22.61
CA ASN A 85 -3.82 -26.76 -22.66
C ASN A 85 -5.28 -26.62 -23.12
N GLU A 86 -5.89 -25.43 -22.99
CA GLU A 86 -7.27 -25.12 -23.38
C GLU A 86 -7.35 -24.55 -24.81
N GLY A 87 -6.21 -24.37 -25.48
CA GLY A 87 -6.11 -23.78 -26.82
C GLY A 87 -5.27 -22.51 -26.86
N VAL A 88 -5.35 -21.81 -27.99
CA VAL A 88 -4.63 -20.55 -28.22
C VAL A 88 -5.24 -19.45 -27.35
N LYS A 89 -4.42 -18.83 -26.51
CA LYS A 89 -4.79 -17.70 -25.67
C LYS A 89 -4.03 -16.46 -26.13
N HIS A 90 -4.75 -15.36 -26.32
CA HIS A 90 -4.15 -14.05 -26.55
C HIS A 90 -3.91 -13.38 -25.20
N VAL A 91 -2.67 -12.97 -24.95
CA VAL A 91 -2.32 -12.19 -23.75
C VAL A 91 -1.89 -10.80 -24.19
N GLU A 92 -2.58 -9.79 -23.68
CA GLU A 92 -2.29 -8.41 -23.97
C GLU A 92 -1.06 -7.92 -23.21
N TYR A 93 -0.24 -7.12 -23.88
CA TYR A 93 0.89 -6.44 -23.29
C TYR A 93 1.17 -5.11 -23.97
N ARG A 94 2.02 -4.30 -23.34
CA ARG A 94 2.51 -3.05 -23.91
C ARG A 94 3.98 -3.17 -24.26
N MET A 95 4.30 -2.70 -25.46
CA MET A 95 5.68 -2.45 -25.86
C MET A 95 6.18 -1.18 -25.15
N PRO A 96 7.44 -1.17 -24.68
CA PRO A 96 8.13 0.06 -24.32
C PRO A 96 8.10 1.07 -25.47
N ALA A 97 8.17 2.36 -25.14
CA ALA A 97 8.37 3.41 -26.14
C ALA A 97 9.76 3.28 -26.80
N ASP A 98 9.98 4.00 -27.89
CA ASP A 98 11.28 4.00 -28.57
C ASP A 98 12.40 4.44 -27.59
N ASN A 99 13.47 3.65 -27.54
CA ASN A 99 14.61 3.80 -26.62
C ASN A 99 14.30 3.55 -25.13
N GLU A 100 13.10 3.07 -24.80
CA GLU A 100 12.78 2.53 -23.48
C GLU A 100 12.89 0.99 -23.50
N ILE A 101 13.15 0.40 -22.35
CA ILE A 101 13.13 -1.05 -22.14
C ILE A 101 12.02 -1.49 -21.19
N ALA A 102 11.37 -0.57 -20.50
CA ALA A 102 10.39 -0.87 -19.46
C ALA A 102 9.09 -0.07 -19.64
N VAL A 103 8.00 -0.59 -19.08
CA VAL A 103 6.66 0.00 -19.11
C VAL A 103 6.05 0.04 -17.72
N ILE A 104 5.09 0.93 -17.50
CA ILE A 104 4.32 0.96 -16.25
C ILE A 104 3.23 -0.13 -16.31
N ASP A 105 3.24 -1.02 -15.34
CA ASP A 105 2.33 -2.17 -15.20
C ASP A 105 1.36 -2.01 -14.01
N TRP A 106 1.55 -0.98 -13.18
CA TRP A 106 0.61 -0.58 -12.14
C TRP A 106 0.84 0.88 -11.74
N VAL A 107 -0.21 1.66 -11.52
CA VAL A 107 -0.08 2.99 -10.92
C VAL A 107 -1.19 3.28 -9.90
N ASN A 108 -0.79 3.70 -8.71
CA ASN A 108 -1.70 4.29 -7.72
C ASN A 108 -1.31 5.73 -7.46
N PHE A 109 -2.29 6.61 -7.49
CA PHE A 109 -2.12 8.00 -7.11
C PHE A 109 -3.29 8.51 -6.29
N THR A 110 -3.01 9.49 -5.44
CA THR A 110 -4.03 10.18 -4.66
C THR A 110 -4.01 11.66 -4.96
N CYS A 111 -5.18 12.30 -4.91
CA CYS A 111 -5.31 13.75 -4.87
C CYS A 111 -6.37 14.14 -3.84
N GLY A 112 -6.38 15.40 -3.41
CA GLY A 112 -7.44 15.94 -2.57
C GLY A 112 -8.72 16.15 -3.36
N ILE A 113 -9.89 16.00 -2.73
CA ILE A 113 -11.20 16.23 -3.36
C ILE A 113 -11.36 17.66 -3.90
N GLU A 114 -10.64 18.63 -3.32
CA GLU A 114 -10.56 20.01 -3.81
C GLU A 114 -9.95 20.13 -5.22
N THR A 115 -9.28 19.09 -5.72
CA THR A 115 -8.84 19.00 -7.12
C THR A 115 -10.01 19.17 -8.10
N LEU A 116 -11.19 18.70 -7.72
CA LEU A 116 -12.36 18.70 -8.59
C LEU A 116 -13.11 20.04 -8.57
N GLY A 117 -12.75 20.95 -7.68
CA GLY A 117 -13.34 22.27 -7.66
C GLY A 117 -13.20 22.95 -6.30
N THR A 118 -13.07 24.27 -6.36
CA THR A 118 -12.99 25.14 -5.20
C THR A 118 -14.04 26.23 -5.28
N ILE A 119 -14.46 26.74 -4.12
CA ILE A 119 -15.31 27.92 -3.98
C ILE A 119 -14.45 29.01 -3.37
N GLU A 120 -14.38 30.16 -4.04
CA GLU A 120 -13.79 31.37 -3.48
C GLU A 120 -14.87 32.16 -2.73
N HIS A 121 -14.67 32.32 -1.43
CA HIS A 121 -15.58 33.09 -0.58
C HIS A 121 -15.31 34.58 -0.73
N ALA A 122 -16.31 35.42 -0.46
CA ALA A 122 -16.16 36.88 -0.49
C ALA A 122 -15.05 37.41 0.45
N SER A 123 -14.67 36.62 1.46
CA SER A 123 -13.55 36.89 2.37
C SER A 123 -12.16 36.63 1.76
N GLY A 124 -12.08 36.11 0.54
CA GLY A 124 -10.85 35.66 -0.12
C GLY A 124 -10.36 34.27 0.32
N PHE A 125 -11.09 33.58 1.20
CA PHE A 125 -10.79 32.21 1.60
C PHE A 125 -11.24 31.23 0.50
N VAL A 126 -10.45 30.19 0.24
CA VAL A 126 -10.75 29.18 -0.77
C VAL A 126 -11.00 27.84 -0.09
N THR A 127 -12.18 27.26 -0.31
CA THR A 127 -12.54 25.92 0.19
C THR A 127 -12.79 24.97 -0.96
N SER A 128 -12.80 23.67 -0.69
CA SER A 128 -13.32 22.72 -1.67
C SER A 128 -14.79 23.01 -1.97
N LYS A 129 -15.21 22.86 -3.23
CA LYS A 129 -16.64 22.83 -3.61
C LYS A 129 -17.41 21.74 -2.85
N TYR A 130 -16.69 20.72 -2.39
CA TYR A 130 -17.23 19.60 -1.66
C TYR A 130 -17.04 19.77 -0.15
N GLU A 131 -16.46 20.85 0.36
CA GLU A 131 -16.45 21.15 1.80
C GLU A 131 -17.73 21.92 2.14
N THR A 132 -18.64 21.29 2.88
CA THR A 132 -19.87 21.94 3.36
C THR A 132 -20.03 21.68 4.86
N ASP A 133 -20.32 22.74 5.61
CA ASP A 133 -20.83 22.68 6.99
C ASP A 133 -22.35 22.40 7.02
N ASP A 134 -23.00 22.32 5.84
CA ASP A 134 -24.43 22.07 5.71
C ASP A 134 -24.75 20.58 5.90
N GLU A 135 -25.35 20.25 7.06
CA GLU A 135 -25.82 18.90 7.47
C GLU A 135 -26.79 18.22 6.49
N ILE A 136 -27.26 18.92 5.44
CA ILE A 136 -28.37 18.47 4.59
C ILE A 136 -27.89 17.65 3.37
N VAL A 137 -26.64 17.83 2.91
CA VAL A 137 -26.11 17.01 1.80
C VAL A 137 -25.63 15.68 2.34
N LEU A 138 -26.33 14.60 2.01
CA LEU A 138 -25.88 13.25 2.33
C LEU A 138 -24.51 13.02 1.68
N ASP A 139 -23.52 12.59 2.47
CA ASP A 139 -22.15 12.28 2.05
C ASP A 139 -22.10 11.43 0.77
N GLU A 140 -23.08 10.55 0.57
CA GLU A 140 -23.18 9.73 -0.64
C GLU A 140 -23.40 10.54 -1.92
N GLN A 141 -24.25 11.58 -1.89
CA GLN A 141 -24.49 12.44 -3.05
C GLN A 141 -23.26 13.28 -3.38
N ARG A 142 -22.56 13.76 -2.33
CA ARG A 142 -21.29 14.48 -2.45
C ARG A 142 -20.24 13.63 -3.14
N TYR A 143 -20.03 12.39 -2.68
CA TYR A 143 -19.03 11.50 -3.27
C TYR A 143 -19.39 11.09 -4.70
N LEU A 144 -20.68 10.85 -4.99
CA LEU A 144 -21.13 10.56 -6.34
C LEU A 144 -20.83 11.73 -7.29
N SER A 145 -21.17 12.97 -6.90
CA SER A 145 -20.88 14.15 -7.71
C SER A 145 -19.38 14.37 -7.94
N ALA A 146 -18.55 14.13 -6.91
CA ALA A 146 -17.11 14.19 -7.04
C ALA A 146 -16.58 13.13 -8.02
N VAL A 147 -17.06 11.89 -7.94
CA VAL A 147 -16.66 10.82 -8.86
C VAL A 147 -17.08 11.13 -10.30
N THR A 148 -18.30 11.63 -10.52
CA THR A 148 -18.75 12.03 -11.86
C THR A 148 -17.86 13.13 -12.46
N GLN A 149 -17.39 14.08 -11.65
CA GLN A 149 -16.47 15.11 -12.14
C GLN A 149 -15.05 14.56 -12.37
N LEU A 150 -14.60 13.63 -11.53
CA LEU A 150 -13.33 12.93 -11.73
C LEU A 150 -13.33 12.12 -13.03
N ASP A 151 -14.46 11.54 -13.42
CA ASP A 151 -14.60 10.74 -14.63
C ASP A 151 -14.19 11.52 -15.89
N GLU A 152 -14.45 12.83 -15.98
CA GLU A 152 -14.00 13.67 -17.11
C GLU A 152 -12.47 13.66 -17.24
N HIS A 153 -11.76 13.75 -16.12
CA HIS A 153 -10.30 13.67 -16.10
C HIS A 153 -9.81 12.25 -16.42
N LEU A 154 -10.49 11.22 -15.92
CA LEU A 154 -10.11 9.83 -16.18
C LEU A 154 -10.30 9.44 -17.65
N GLU A 155 -11.39 9.86 -18.29
CA GLU A 155 -11.61 9.67 -19.72
C GLU A 155 -10.56 10.42 -20.55
N HIS A 156 -10.22 11.65 -20.16
CA HIS A 156 -9.18 12.41 -20.85
C HIS A 156 -7.80 11.74 -20.74
N ILE A 157 -7.43 11.31 -19.54
CA ILE A 157 -6.11 10.73 -19.26
C ILE A 157 -6.03 9.30 -19.80
N PHE A 158 -6.90 8.41 -19.36
CA PHE A 158 -6.82 6.97 -19.60
C PHE A 158 -7.77 6.47 -20.69
N GLY A 159 -8.79 7.23 -21.08
CA GLY A 159 -9.81 6.77 -22.04
C GLY A 159 -10.92 5.93 -21.43
N PHE A 160 -10.97 5.79 -20.10
CA PHE A 160 -12.05 5.12 -19.37
C PHE A 160 -12.40 5.86 -18.09
N LYS A 161 -13.59 5.59 -17.56
CA LYS A 161 -14.15 6.16 -16.33
C LYS A 161 -14.62 5.10 -15.35
N THR A 162 -15.22 5.51 -14.25
CA THR A 162 -15.95 4.61 -13.37
C THR A 162 -17.18 4.00 -14.06
N GLU A 163 -17.40 2.71 -13.84
CA GLU A 163 -18.53 1.96 -14.41
C GLU A 163 -19.64 1.80 -13.38
N TYR A 164 -19.33 1.23 -12.22
CA TYR A 164 -20.29 1.04 -11.14
C TYR A 164 -19.65 1.15 -9.75
N ARG A 165 -20.47 1.56 -8.78
CA ARG A 165 -20.13 1.58 -7.36
C ARG A 165 -20.17 0.16 -6.78
N ARG A 166 -19.15 -0.20 -6.01
CA ARG A 166 -19.09 -1.47 -5.27
C ARG A 166 -19.93 -1.39 -3.99
N SER A 167 -20.31 -2.55 -3.46
CA SER A 167 -21.10 -2.66 -2.21
C SER A 167 -20.36 -2.20 -0.94
N GLY A 168 -19.04 -1.98 -1.01
CA GLY A 168 -18.24 -1.56 0.13
C GLY A 168 -17.06 -0.68 -0.26
N GLY A 169 -16.48 -0.05 0.75
CA GLY A 169 -15.23 0.69 0.64
C GLY A 169 -14.02 -0.20 0.36
N LEU A 170 -12.88 0.43 0.09
CA LEU A 170 -11.60 -0.23 -0.17
C LEU A 170 -10.46 0.64 0.38
N ASN A 171 -9.37 0.04 0.86
CA ASN A 171 -8.20 0.76 1.37
C ASN A 171 -8.53 1.87 2.41
N PHE A 172 -9.47 1.57 3.31
CA PHE A 172 -9.95 2.50 4.35
C PHE A 172 -10.67 3.76 3.84
N TYR A 173 -11.10 3.75 2.58
CA TYR A 173 -12.06 4.71 2.05
C TYR A 173 -13.48 4.20 2.23
N SER A 174 -14.44 5.11 2.36
CA SER A 174 -15.85 4.77 2.60
C SER A 174 -16.53 4.12 1.39
N GLN A 175 -16.20 4.57 0.17
CA GLN A 175 -16.78 4.07 -1.07
C GLN A 175 -15.69 3.67 -2.07
N SER A 176 -16.02 2.73 -2.96
CA SER A 176 -15.16 2.34 -4.07
C SER A 176 -15.96 2.07 -5.34
N TYR A 177 -15.34 2.33 -6.48
CA TYR A 177 -15.91 2.24 -7.82
C TYR A 177 -14.97 1.45 -8.71
N VAL A 178 -15.52 0.62 -9.60
CA VAL A 178 -14.75 -0.11 -10.60
C VAL A 178 -14.50 0.81 -11.80
N LEU A 179 -13.28 0.80 -12.33
CA LEU A 179 -12.91 1.51 -13.56
C LEU A 179 -13.07 0.59 -14.77
N GLY A 180 -13.82 1.02 -15.78
CA GLY A 180 -14.06 0.28 -17.03
C GLY A 180 -14.33 -1.22 -16.80
N GLU A 181 -13.64 -2.07 -17.56
CA GLU A 181 -13.74 -3.54 -17.45
C GLU A 181 -12.77 -4.12 -16.40
N ASP A 182 -12.89 -3.67 -15.15
CA ASP A 182 -11.99 -4.07 -14.06
C ASP A 182 -10.52 -3.63 -14.31
N PHE A 183 -10.36 -2.43 -14.87
CA PHE A 183 -9.07 -1.78 -15.11
C PHE A 183 -8.46 -1.17 -13.83
N GLY A 184 -9.22 -1.18 -12.74
CA GLY A 184 -8.79 -0.64 -11.47
C GLY A 184 -9.94 -0.13 -10.62
N PHE A 185 -9.60 0.74 -9.66
CA PHE A 185 -10.56 1.27 -8.70
C PHE A 185 -10.37 2.76 -8.44
N VAL A 186 -11.49 3.45 -8.20
CA VAL A 186 -11.52 4.77 -7.55
C VAL A 186 -12.07 4.58 -6.15
N CYS A 187 -11.40 5.12 -5.15
CA CYS A 187 -11.81 5.04 -3.74
C CYS A 187 -11.94 6.47 -3.18
N ILE A 188 -13.06 6.75 -2.51
CA ILE A 188 -13.40 8.09 -2.02
C ILE A 188 -14.10 8.03 -0.66
N GLY A 189 -13.94 9.10 0.13
CA GLY A 189 -14.53 9.26 1.45
C GLY A 189 -13.58 8.82 2.57
N GLY A 190 -13.48 9.64 3.62
CA GLY A 190 -12.45 9.48 4.66
C GLY A 190 -11.05 9.93 4.21
N GLN A 191 -10.00 9.40 4.86
CA GLN A 191 -8.59 9.61 4.49
C GLN A 191 -8.20 11.08 4.20
N ARG A 192 -8.64 12.01 5.06
CA ARG A 192 -8.39 13.47 4.94
C ARG A 192 -8.85 14.06 3.60
N ASN A 193 -10.05 13.65 3.18
CA ASN A 193 -10.70 14.11 1.95
C ASN A 193 -9.83 13.89 0.70
N THR A 194 -9.18 12.74 0.63
CA THR A 194 -8.45 12.33 -0.58
C THR A 194 -9.30 11.40 -1.44
N ILE A 195 -8.91 11.26 -2.69
CA ILE A 195 -9.41 10.27 -3.65
C ILE A 195 -8.21 9.42 -4.03
N LEU A 196 -8.34 8.10 -3.97
CA LEU A 196 -7.33 7.14 -4.41
C LEU A 196 -7.77 6.54 -5.74
N ILE A 197 -6.92 6.67 -6.76
CA ILE A 197 -7.09 6.07 -8.07
C ILE A 197 -6.03 4.98 -8.22
N MET A 198 -6.47 3.79 -8.59
CA MET A 198 -5.63 2.60 -8.77
C MET A 198 -5.86 2.05 -10.16
N ILE A 199 -4.82 1.98 -10.98
CA ILE A 199 -4.84 1.38 -12.31
C ILE A 199 -3.96 0.12 -12.27
N ASN A 200 -4.54 -1.02 -12.63
CA ASN A 200 -3.83 -2.29 -12.68
C ASN A 200 -3.18 -2.51 -14.06
N GLY A 201 -2.40 -3.59 -14.24
CA GLY A 201 -1.71 -3.86 -15.51
C GLY A 201 -2.64 -3.98 -16.71
N ARG A 202 -3.84 -4.55 -16.52
CA ARG A 202 -4.86 -4.56 -17.59
C ARG A 202 -5.29 -3.13 -17.94
N GLY A 203 -5.58 -2.30 -16.95
CA GLY A 203 -5.89 -0.88 -17.16
C GLY A 203 -4.75 -0.11 -17.83
N CYS A 204 -3.50 -0.36 -17.46
CA CYS A 204 -2.34 0.25 -18.10
C CYS A 204 -2.18 -0.19 -19.58
N ASN A 205 -2.57 -1.43 -19.92
CA ASN A 205 -2.56 -1.94 -21.29
C ASN A 205 -3.64 -1.33 -22.18
N PHE A 206 -4.86 -1.16 -21.66
CA PHE A 206 -5.99 -0.62 -22.42
C PHE A 206 -6.09 0.91 -22.37
N ALA A 207 -5.36 1.56 -21.47
CA ALA A 207 -5.32 3.00 -21.37
C ALA A 207 -4.87 3.65 -22.70
N LYS A 208 -5.49 4.78 -23.01
CA LYS A 208 -5.20 5.58 -24.20
C LYS A 208 -3.70 5.91 -24.29
N SER A 209 -3.09 5.71 -25.46
CA SER A 209 -1.67 6.00 -25.70
C SER A 209 -1.27 7.41 -25.22
N GLY A 210 -0.10 7.51 -24.57
CA GLY A 210 0.40 8.74 -23.94
C GLY A 210 -0.34 9.17 -22.67
N TRP A 211 -1.04 8.25 -21.99
CA TRP A 211 -1.72 8.55 -20.72
C TRP A 211 -0.72 8.93 -19.64
N GLU A 212 0.51 8.44 -19.72
CA GLU A 212 1.58 8.73 -18.76
C GLU A 212 1.88 10.22 -18.72
N LEU A 213 2.02 10.83 -19.90
CA LEU A 213 2.24 12.27 -20.06
C LEU A 213 1.02 13.07 -19.59
N ARG A 214 -0.19 12.63 -19.93
CA ARG A 214 -1.44 13.29 -19.48
C ARG A 214 -1.60 13.21 -17.96
N LEU A 215 -1.30 12.06 -17.36
CA LEU A 215 -1.33 11.87 -15.92
C LEU A 215 -0.28 12.75 -15.25
N TYR A 216 0.95 12.78 -15.76
CA TYR A 216 2.00 13.66 -15.28
C TYR A 216 1.53 15.13 -15.27
N HIS A 217 0.99 15.61 -16.40
CA HIS A 217 0.48 16.98 -16.49
C HIS A 217 -0.65 17.25 -15.51
N PHE A 218 -1.63 16.34 -15.38
CA PHE A 218 -2.70 16.46 -14.40
C PHE A 218 -2.15 16.57 -12.98
N LEU A 219 -1.22 15.68 -12.60
CA LEU A 219 -0.64 15.66 -11.26
C LEU A 219 0.17 16.92 -10.95
N VAL A 220 0.89 17.48 -11.91
CA VAL A 220 1.73 18.68 -11.70
C VAL A 220 0.94 19.98 -11.74
N THR A 221 -0.09 20.07 -12.58
CA THR A 221 -0.72 21.36 -12.92
C THR A 221 -2.11 21.55 -12.33
N GLN A 222 -2.89 20.48 -12.21
CA GLN A 222 -4.31 20.56 -11.82
C GLN A 222 -4.56 19.99 -10.43
N ALA A 223 -3.97 18.83 -10.13
CA ALA A 223 -4.20 18.10 -8.91
C ALA A 223 -3.73 18.86 -7.66
N LYS A 224 -4.55 18.82 -6.60
CA LYS A 224 -4.23 19.36 -5.28
C LYS A 224 -3.82 18.23 -4.35
N ARG A 225 -2.75 18.46 -3.57
CA ARG A 225 -2.09 17.43 -2.73
C ARG A 225 -1.85 16.10 -3.47
N PRO A 226 -1.33 16.12 -4.71
CA PRO A 226 -1.10 14.91 -5.48
C PRO A 226 0.00 14.05 -4.86
N LYS A 227 -0.15 12.73 -4.94
CA LYS A 227 0.90 11.79 -4.52
C LYS A 227 0.82 10.49 -5.32
N LEU A 228 1.93 10.07 -5.91
CA LEU A 228 2.10 8.68 -6.34
C LEU A 228 2.32 7.82 -5.09
N THR A 229 1.47 6.82 -4.90
CA THR A 229 1.54 5.92 -3.74
C THR A 229 2.11 4.56 -4.09
N ARG A 230 1.96 4.13 -5.36
CA ARG A 230 2.56 2.93 -5.93
C ARG A 230 2.79 3.10 -7.42
N VAL A 231 3.92 2.62 -7.93
CA VAL A 231 4.19 2.46 -9.37
C VAL A 231 4.91 1.12 -9.55
N ASP A 232 4.38 0.24 -10.38
CA ASP A 232 5.08 -0.98 -10.76
C ASP A 232 5.60 -0.80 -12.19
N ILE A 233 6.89 -1.06 -12.39
CA ILE A 233 7.56 -0.94 -13.68
C ILE A 233 8.02 -2.33 -14.10
N ALA A 234 7.64 -2.74 -15.31
CA ALA A 234 7.91 -4.05 -15.87
C ALA A 234 8.83 -3.98 -17.08
N HIS A 235 9.77 -4.92 -17.14
CA HIS A 235 10.57 -5.23 -18.32
C HIS A 235 10.22 -6.66 -18.77
N ASP A 236 9.82 -6.79 -20.03
CA ASP A 236 9.46 -8.06 -20.67
C ASP A 236 10.59 -8.54 -21.58
N ASP A 237 11.01 -9.78 -21.37
CA ASP A 237 11.95 -10.50 -22.24
C ASP A 237 11.24 -11.74 -22.80
N PHE A 238 10.66 -11.59 -23.98
CA PHE A 238 9.92 -12.66 -24.67
C PHE A 238 10.80 -13.86 -25.05
N GLN A 239 12.12 -13.66 -25.16
CA GLN A 239 13.06 -14.72 -25.51
C GLN A 239 13.76 -15.32 -24.28
N GLY A 240 13.68 -14.65 -23.12
CA GLY A 240 14.35 -15.04 -21.88
C GLY A 240 15.87 -15.02 -21.95
N LYS A 241 16.45 -14.20 -22.84
CA LYS A 241 17.91 -14.16 -23.11
C LYS A 241 18.69 -13.30 -22.14
N HIS A 242 18.10 -12.21 -21.68
CA HIS A 242 18.74 -11.19 -20.84
C HIS A 242 18.22 -11.24 -19.41
N VAL A 243 16.92 -11.51 -19.25
CA VAL A 243 16.28 -11.64 -17.94
C VAL A 243 15.54 -12.97 -17.87
N SER A 244 15.83 -13.77 -16.86
CA SER A 244 15.11 -15.00 -16.54
C SER A 244 15.16 -15.29 -15.05
N VAL A 245 14.29 -16.20 -14.57
CA VAL A 245 14.31 -16.63 -13.16
C VAL A 245 15.63 -17.28 -12.76
N ASP A 246 16.28 -18.00 -13.67
CA ASP A 246 17.57 -18.65 -13.42
C ASP A 246 18.70 -17.61 -13.41
N TRP A 247 18.68 -16.64 -14.33
CA TRP A 247 19.56 -15.48 -14.30
C TRP A 247 19.41 -14.69 -12.99
N GLY A 248 18.17 -14.41 -12.57
CA GLY A 248 17.91 -13.71 -11.31
C GLY A 248 18.46 -14.48 -10.11
N ASN A 249 18.29 -15.80 -10.08
CA ASN A 249 18.82 -16.63 -9.00
C ASN A 249 20.36 -16.65 -8.99
N MET A 250 21.01 -16.58 -10.15
CA MET A 250 22.46 -16.41 -10.24
C MET A 250 22.90 -15.04 -9.71
N GLN A 251 22.20 -13.95 -10.09
CA GLN A 251 22.51 -12.59 -9.65
C GLN A 251 22.42 -12.43 -8.13
N ASP A 252 21.50 -13.12 -7.47
CA ASP A 252 21.43 -13.13 -6.01
C ASP A 252 22.74 -13.65 -5.38
N GLY A 253 23.28 -14.76 -5.89
CA GLY A 253 24.57 -15.30 -5.45
C GLY A 253 25.77 -14.38 -5.71
N LEU A 254 25.66 -13.47 -6.69
CA LEU A 254 26.66 -12.46 -7.03
C LEU A 254 26.46 -11.13 -6.28
N GLY A 255 25.41 -11.00 -5.47
CA GLY A 255 25.05 -9.75 -4.81
C GLY A 255 24.45 -8.69 -5.75
N GLY A 256 23.96 -9.09 -6.93
CA GLY A 256 23.39 -8.21 -7.95
C GLY A 256 22.17 -7.40 -7.51
N PHE A 257 21.49 -7.82 -6.44
CA PHE A 257 20.37 -7.10 -5.82
C PHE A 257 20.73 -6.32 -4.55
N GLN A 258 21.99 -6.38 -4.11
CA GLN A 258 22.41 -5.75 -2.88
C GLN A 258 22.58 -4.24 -3.07
N LEU A 259 21.85 -3.46 -2.28
CA LEU A 259 21.89 -2.00 -2.28
C LEU A 259 22.31 -1.53 -0.89
N GLY A 260 23.62 -1.35 -0.70
CA GLY A 260 24.22 -1.02 0.59
C GLY A 260 24.69 -2.24 1.37
N ASN A 261 24.64 -2.17 2.70
CA ASN A 261 25.32 -3.14 3.57
C ASN A 261 24.49 -4.40 3.89
N ARG A 262 23.23 -4.48 3.43
CA ARG A 262 22.33 -5.60 3.72
C ARG A 262 21.74 -6.16 2.43
N ALA A 263 21.89 -7.46 2.24
CA ALA A 263 21.23 -8.18 1.16
C ALA A 263 19.70 -8.21 1.39
N PRO A 264 18.89 -8.06 0.32
CA PRO A 264 17.44 -8.18 0.42
C PRO A 264 17.02 -9.62 0.76
N ASN A 265 15.80 -9.79 1.30
CA ASN A 265 15.22 -11.12 1.45
C ASN A 265 14.89 -11.72 0.07
N ILE A 266 15.03 -13.04 -0.06
CA ILE A 266 14.73 -13.77 -1.29
C ILE A 266 13.68 -14.84 -1.01
N GLU A 267 12.68 -14.94 -1.88
CA GLU A 267 11.63 -15.96 -1.80
C GLU A 267 11.40 -16.62 -3.17
N HIS A 268 11.61 -17.94 -3.22
CA HIS A 268 11.35 -18.78 -4.40
C HIS A 268 9.91 -19.30 -4.38
N LYS A 269 9.08 -18.85 -5.32
CA LYS A 269 7.69 -19.33 -5.51
C LYS A 269 7.57 -20.22 -6.73
N GLY A 270 6.72 -21.23 -6.63
CA GLY A 270 6.54 -22.26 -7.66
C GLY A 270 7.49 -23.45 -7.49
N ASN A 271 7.52 -24.33 -8.49
CA ASN A 271 8.24 -25.60 -8.40
C ASN A 271 9.69 -25.49 -8.89
N TRP A 272 10.57 -24.95 -8.05
CA TRP A 272 11.99 -24.77 -8.37
C TRP A 272 12.79 -26.07 -8.42
N ARG A 273 12.46 -27.04 -7.56
CA ARG A 273 13.20 -28.32 -7.50
C ARG A 273 12.77 -29.32 -8.57
N ARG A 274 11.50 -29.25 -9.00
CA ARG A 274 10.89 -30.16 -9.98
C ARG A 274 9.96 -29.35 -10.88
N PRO A 275 10.50 -28.57 -11.83
CA PRO A 275 9.70 -27.74 -12.71
C PRO A 275 8.62 -28.56 -13.41
N ASN A 276 7.39 -28.04 -13.42
CA ASN A 276 6.22 -28.73 -13.97
C ASN A 276 5.46 -27.87 -14.98
N GLY A 277 6.12 -26.87 -15.57
CA GLY A 277 5.51 -25.98 -16.57
C GLY A 277 4.55 -24.91 -16.02
N LYS A 278 4.25 -24.90 -14.72
CA LYS A 278 3.33 -23.89 -14.12
C LYS A 278 3.95 -22.52 -13.84
N GLY A 279 5.22 -22.35 -14.19
CA GLY A 279 5.98 -21.12 -13.94
C GLY A 279 6.67 -21.09 -12.57
N ARG A 280 7.77 -20.37 -12.53
CA ARG A 280 8.55 -20.02 -11.34
C ARG A 280 8.55 -18.51 -11.15
N THR A 281 8.71 -18.08 -9.90
CA THR A 281 8.87 -16.67 -9.55
C THR A 281 9.94 -16.52 -8.48
N LEU A 282 10.90 -15.64 -8.72
CA LEU A 282 11.87 -15.18 -7.75
C LEU A 282 11.42 -13.82 -7.21
N CYS A 283 11.22 -13.74 -5.91
CA CYS A 283 10.82 -12.50 -5.24
C CYS A 283 12.02 -11.94 -4.46
N ILE A 284 12.29 -10.64 -4.63
CA ILE A 284 13.39 -9.94 -3.98
C ILE A 284 12.83 -8.79 -3.14
N GLY A 285 13.17 -8.77 -1.85
CA GLY A 285 12.68 -7.83 -0.86
C GLY A 285 11.41 -8.31 -0.16
N SER A 286 10.64 -7.37 0.41
CA SER A 286 9.36 -7.65 1.06
C SER A 286 8.25 -6.81 0.44
N ARG A 287 7.06 -7.38 0.33
CA ARG A 287 5.86 -6.68 -0.17
C ARG A 287 5.46 -5.50 0.72
N ASP A 288 5.83 -5.52 2.00
CA ASP A 288 5.51 -4.42 2.93
C ASP A 288 6.54 -3.29 2.86
N SER A 289 7.61 -3.45 2.08
CA SER A 289 8.66 -2.46 1.93
C SER A 289 8.39 -1.48 0.78
N GLY A 290 9.15 -0.38 0.74
CA GLY A 290 9.06 0.64 -0.31
C GLY A 290 9.50 0.18 -1.70
N LYS A 291 10.15 -1.00 -1.83
CA LYS A 291 10.57 -1.56 -3.11
C LYS A 291 10.58 -3.08 -3.07
N TYR A 292 9.94 -3.71 -4.04
CA TYR A 292 9.82 -5.17 -4.12
C TYR A 292 9.92 -5.62 -5.58
N LEU A 293 10.78 -6.60 -5.88
CA LEU A 293 10.98 -7.10 -7.24
C LEU A 293 10.45 -8.52 -7.39
N ARG A 294 9.85 -8.78 -8.55
CA ARG A 294 9.43 -10.11 -9.00
C ARG A 294 10.08 -10.38 -10.34
N ILE A 295 10.80 -11.49 -10.46
CA ILE A 295 11.24 -12.03 -11.75
C ILE A 295 10.49 -13.34 -11.95
N TYR A 296 9.76 -13.51 -13.04
CA TYR A 296 8.92 -14.69 -13.24
C TYR A 296 8.72 -15.08 -14.70
N GLU A 297 8.36 -16.34 -14.89
CA GLU A 297 8.03 -16.94 -16.18
C GLU A 297 6.58 -16.57 -16.55
N LYS A 298 6.39 -15.44 -17.23
CA LYS A 298 5.09 -14.85 -17.56
C LYS A 298 4.27 -15.74 -18.51
N GLY A 299 4.88 -16.27 -19.57
CA GLY A 299 4.18 -17.17 -20.52
C GLY A 299 3.61 -18.41 -19.82
N ARG A 300 4.42 -19.02 -18.94
CA ARG A 300 4.01 -20.14 -18.10
C ARG A 300 2.93 -19.80 -17.08
N ALA A 301 3.04 -18.63 -16.45
CA ALA A 301 2.01 -18.14 -15.53
C ALA A 301 0.65 -17.92 -16.23
N GLU A 302 0.69 -17.61 -17.53
CA GLU A 302 -0.51 -17.42 -18.36
C GLU A 302 -1.06 -18.71 -18.99
N GLY A 303 -0.34 -19.83 -18.84
CA GLY A 303 -0.83 -21.18 -19.14
C GLY A 303 -0.08 -21.95 -20.21
N ASP A 304 1.00 -21.40 -20.78
CA ASP A 304 1.84 -22.08 -21.78
C ASP A 304 3.16 -22.58 -21.14
N PRO A 305 3.32 -23.89 -20.92
CA PRO A 305 4.52 -24.47 -20.29
C PRO A 305 5.83 -24.22 -21.04
N ASP A 306 5.77 -24.03 -22.35
CA ASP A 306 6.92 -24.02 -23.25
C ASP A 306 7.29 -22.59 -23.70
N ASP A 307 6.45 -21.61 -23.39
CA ASP A 307 6.73 -20.20 -23.70
C ASP A 307 7.86 -19.63 -22.82
N ASN A 308 8.76 -18.87 -23.47
CA ASN A 308 9.96 -18.33 -22.86
C ASN A 308 9.78 -16.93 -22.29
N TRP A 309 8.60 -16.32 -22.37
CA TRP A 309 8.37 -14.97 -21.89
C TRP A 309 8.67 -14.83 -20.39
N GLN A 310 9.72 -14.08 -20.08
CA GLN A 310 10.13 -13.69 -18.73
C GLN A 310 9.72 -12.24 -18.47
N ARG A 311 9.32 -11.93 -17.23
CA ARG A 311 9.07 -10.56 -16.79
C ARG A 311 9.83 -10.27 -15.50
N ALA A 312 10.52 -9.13 -15.47
CA ALA A 312 10.99 -8.51 -14.24
C ALA A 312 10.13 -7.30 -13.92
N GLU A 313 9.53 -7.27 -12.74
CA GLU A 313 8.58 -6.24 -12.31
C GLU A 313 9.03 -5.66 -10.96
N VAL A 314 9.34 -4.37 -10.95
CA VAL A 314 9.73 -3.63 -9.74
C VAL A 314 8.53 -2.82 -9.25
N GLU A 315 8.00 -3.21 -8.10
CA GLU A 315 6.97 -2.49 -7.36
C GLU A 315 7.63 -1.44 -6.46
N PHE A 316 7.39 -0.16 -6.76
CA PHE A 316 7.78 0.97 -5.94
C PHE A 316 6.58 1.47 -5.13
N LYS A 317 6.75 1.64 -3.82
CA LYS A 317 5.74 2.18 -2.91
C LYS A 317 6.26 3.43 -2.23
N ALA A 318 5.38 4.39 -1.96
CA ALA A 318 5.69 5.60 -1.21
C ALA A 318 5.81 5.34 0.31
N ILE A 319 6.64 4.36 0.67
CA ILE A 319 7.03 3.98 2.03
C ILE A 319 8.48 4.39 2.19
N ASP A 320 8.73 5.28 3.16
CA ASP A 320 10.04 5.89 3.42
C ASP A 320 10.65 6.60 2.20
N ARG A 321 9.83 6.95 1.20
CA ARG A 321 10.23 7.68 -0.01
C ARG A 321 9.06 8.46 -0.58
N VAL A 322 9.37 9.47 -1.37
CA VAL A 322 8.42 10.12 -2.28
C VAL A 322 8.68 9.55 -3.67
N LEU A 323 7.62 9.08 -4.34
CA LEU A 323 7.75 8.63 -5.73
C LEU A 323 7.64 9.86 -6.64
N PRO A 324 8.70 10.22 -7.39
CA PRO A 324 8.67 11.38 -8.26
C PRO A 324 7.73 11.14 -9.45
N PHE A 325 7.00 12.18 -9.87
CA PHE A 325 6.08 12.07 -11.01
C PHE A 325 6.82 11.80 -12.33
N ALA A 326 8.11 12.17 -12.42
CA ALA A 326 8.96 11.87 -13.56
C ALA A 326 9.07 10.36 -13.87
N MET A 327 8.82 9.48 -12.90
CA MET A 327 8.73 8.02 -13.15
C MET A 327 7.68 7.64 -14.19
N LEU A 328 6.66 8.49 -14.37
CA LEU A 328 5.65 8.29 -15.40
C LEU A 328 6.23 8.48 -16.80
N LEU A 329 7.18 9.40 -16.94
CA LEU A 329 7.74 9.81 -18.23
C LEU A 329 8.96 8.99 -18.63
N ALA A 330 9.69 8.45 -17.66
CA ALA A 330 10.96 7.80 -17.91
C ALA A 330 11.11 6.48 -17.13
N PRO A 331 10.21 5.49 -17.35
CA PRO A 331 10.15 4.28 -16.55
C PRO A 331 11.45 3.46 -16.59
N SER A 332 12.16 3.41 -17.73
CA SER A 332 13.38 2.59 -17.86
C SER A 332 14.50 3.08 -16.95
N GLU A 333 14.69 4.38 -16.81
CA GLU A 333 15.74 4.99 -15.98
C GLU A 333 15.59 4.57 -14.52
N TYR A 334 14.35 4.57 -14.01
CA TYR A 334 14.05 4.10 -12.66
C TYR A 334 14.12 2.57 -12.53
N PHE A 335 13.77 1.83 -13.60
CA PHE A 335 13.88 0.38 -13.62
C PHE A 335 15.34 -0.08 -13.52
N ILE A 336 16.23 0.43 -14.37
CA ILE A 336 17.64 0.05 -14.35
C ILE A 336 18.35 0.52 -13.08
N ALA A 337 17.87 1.60 -12.47
CA ALA A 337 18.37 2.10 -11.20
C ALA A 337 17.86 1.29 -9.98
N ALA A 338 16.85 0.43 -10.18
CA ALA A 338 16.24 -0.33 -9.09
C ALA A 338 17.24 -1.28 -8.45
N TYR A 339 18.05 -2.00 -9.22
CA TYR A 339 19.07 -2.93 -8.72
C TYR A 339 20.34 -2.88 -9.58
N PRO A 340 21.54 -3.05 -8.99
CA PRO A 340 22.80 -3.02 -9.73
C PRO A 340 22.82 -3.92 -10.98
N CYS A 341 22.29 -5.15 -10.88
CA CYS A 341 22.25 -6.10 -11.99
C CYS A 341 21.38 -5.67 -13.19
N PHE A 342 20.52 -4.66 -13.04
CA PHE A 342 19.71 -4.15 -14.15
C PHE A 342 20.41 -3.09 -14.99
N ARG A 343 21.54 -2.55 -14.53
CA ARG A 343 22.28 -1.52 -15.27
C ARG A 343 22.71 -1.99 -16.67
N ASP A 344 23.11 -3.25 -16.76
CA ASP A 344 23.64 -3.84 -18.00
C ASP A 344 22.52 -4.16 -19.02
N LEU A 345 21.25 -4.04 -18.64
CA LEU A 345 20.12 -4.25 -19.56
C LEU A 345 19.98 -3.11 -20.58
N ALA A 346 20.42 -1.90 -20.21
CA ALA A 346 20.37 -0.74 -21.09
C ALA A 346 21.52 0.22 -20.76
N GLU A 347 22.73 -0.12 -21.19
CA GLU A 347 23.94 0.68 -20.94
C GLU A 347 23.87 2.11 -21.52
N HIS A 348 22.98 2.34 -22.48
CA HIS A 348 22.75 3.65 -23.11
C HIS A 348 21.81 4.56 -22.31
N ILE A 349 21.12 4.05 -21.30
CA ILE A 349 20.16 4.80 -20.48
C ILE A 349 20.84 5.22 -19.17
N GLN A 350 20.69 6.49 -18.79
CA GLN A 350 21.20 6.99 -17.52
C GLN A 350 20.26 6.60 -16.37
N PRO A 351 20.73 5.87 -15.34
CA PRO A 351 19.86 5.44 -14.23
C PRO A 351 19.46 6.62 -13.33
N GLU A 352 18.17 6.67 -12.95
CA GLU A 352 17.61 7.67 -12.03
C GLU A 352 17.09 7.01 -10.74
N ARG A 353 17.57 7.47 -9.58
CA ARG A 353 17.29 6.80 -8.29
C ARG A 353 16.27 7.56 -7.45
N ILE A 354 15.31 6.81 -6.90
CA ILE A 354 14.41 7.36 -5.88
C ILE A 354 15.13 7.45 -4.55
N GLU A 355 15.33 8.68 -4.08
CA GLU A 355 15.86 8.92 -2.76
C GLU A 355 14.94 8.33 -1.69
N THR A 356 15.55 7.56 -0.78
CA THR A 356 14.85 7.13 0.43
C THR A 356 14.94 8.29 1.40
N ILE A 357 13.81 8.77 1.89
CA ILE A 357 13.81 9.78 2.94
C ILE A 357 14.42 9.11 4.16
N THR A 358 15.65 9.49 4.51
CA THR A 358 16.25 9.19 5.81
C THR A 358 15.52 10.05 6.84
N LYS A 359 14.26 9.68 7.18
CA LYS A 359 13.50 10.34 8.23
C LYS A 359 14.12 9.98 9.55
N THR A 360 15.11 10.72 9.99
CA THR A 360 15.57 10.59 11.36
C THR A 360 16.15 11.92 11.80
N ALA A 361 15.28 12.86 12.18
CA ALA A 361 15.46 13.54 13.46
C ALA A 361 14.51 14.71 13.71
N GLN A 362 14.59 15.74 12.87
CA GLN A 362 14.09 17.09 13.18
C GLN A 362 12.57 17.20 13.04
N ILE A 363 12.00 16.54 12.02
CA ILE A 363 10.56 16.54 11.75
C ILE A 363 9.77 15.91 12.92
N ASN A 364 10.36 14.97 13.67
CA ASN A 364 9.68 14.31 14.79
C ASN A 364 9.54 15.21 16.02
N PHE A 365 10.49 16.12 16.26
CA PHE A 365 10.44 17.01 17.41
C PHE A 365 9.37 18.09 17.23
N GLN A 366 9.38 18.80 16.10
CA GLN A 366 8.42 19.86 15.82
C GLN A 366 6.98 19.31 15.79
N ASN A 367 6.76 18.18 15.11
CA ASN A 367 5.46 17.52 15.11
C ASN A 367 5.04 17.03 16.50
N ALA A 368 5.98 16.61 17.36
CA ALA A 368 5.65 16.22 18.73
C ALA A 368 5.16 17.43 19.55
N ILE A 369 5.80 18.59 19.42
CA ILE A 369 5.38 19.84 20.06
C ILE A 369 4.02 20.31 19.55
N GLU A 370 3.79 20.28 18.23
CA GLU A 370 2.51 20.67 17.65
C GLU A 370 1.36 19.76 18.09
N ASN A 371 1.59 18.45 18.13
CA ASN A 371 0.61 17.49 18.64
C ASN A 371 0.32 17.73 20.13
N MET A 372 1.35 18.02 20.94
CA MET A 372 1.18 18.33 22.36
C MET A 372 0.37 19.63 22.55
N LYS A 373 0.67 20.66 21.75
CA LYS A 373 -0.08 21.93 21.76
C LYS A 373 -1.53 21.72 21.35
N HIS A 374 -1.79 20.92 20.32
CA HIS A 374 -3.14 20.67 19.82
C HIS A 374 -3.99 19.84 20.78
N GLN A 375 -3.43 18.73 21.30
CA GLN A 375 -4.19 17.79 22.13
C GLN A 375 -4.29 18.24 23.60
N TYR A 376 -3.21 18.81 24.15
CA TYR A 376 -3.09 19.06 25.59
C TYR A 376 -2.90 20.54 25.95
N GLY A 377 -2.68 21.43 24.97
CA GLY A 377 -2.40 22.85 25.24
C GLY A 377 -3.51 23.57 26.03
N LYS A 378 -4.78 23.21 25.80
CA LYS A 378 -5.91 23.76 26.55
C LYS A 378 -5.84 23.42 28.04
N TYR A 379 -5.48 22.19 28.38
CA TYR A 379 -5.30 21.75 29.77
C TYR A 379 -4.06 22.40 30.41
N ILE A 380 -2.96 22.47 29.67
CA ILE A 380 -1.71 23.11 30.14
C ILE A 380 -1.95 24.59 30.49
N ASN A 381 -2.80 25.31 29.73
CA ASN A 381 -3.16 26.69 30.08
C ASN A 381 -3.85 26.78 31.44
N VAL A 382 -4.80 25.90 31.73
CA VAL A 382 -5.47 25.87 33.05
C VAL A 382 -4.45 25.54 34.15
N PHE A 383 -3.54 24.61 33.90
CA PHE A 383 -2.57 24.20 34.92
C PHE A 383 -1.51 25.26 35.22
N LYS A 384 -1.18 26.12 34.25
CA LYS A 384 -0.25 27.25 34.45
C LYS A 384 -0.78 28.30 35.44
N ASP A 385 -2.09 28.39 35.60
CA ASP A 385 -2.71 29.32 36.55
C ASP A 385 -2.77 28.74 37.98
N VAL A 386 -2.53 27.42 38.11
CA VAL A 386 -2.70 26.68 39.38
C VAL A 386 -1.37 26.22 39.96
N PHE A 387 -0.41 25.86 39.12
CA PHE A 387 0.87 25.29 39.53
C PHE A 387 2.03 26.13 39.02
N GLU A 388 3.11 26.19 39.81
CA GLU A 388 4.36 26.78 39.37
C GLU A 388 4.97 25.96 38.21
N PRO A 389 5.70 26.60 37.27
CA PRO A 389 6.16 25.95 36.05
C PRO A 389 6.95 24.64 36.25
N GLU A 390 7.86 24.59 37.23
CA GLU A 390 8.66 23.40 37.51
C GLU A 390 7.83 22.27 38.12
N GLU A 391 6.89 22.61 39.01
CA GLU A 391 5.98 21.65 39.62
C GLU A 391 5.04 21.03 38.57
N LEU A 392 4.51 21.87 37.68
CA LEU A 392 3.67 21.44 36.57
C LEU A 392 4.41 20.47 35.64
N ILE A 393 5.66 20.80 35.26
CA ILE A 393 6.47 19.92 34.40
C ILE A 393 6.68 18.57 35.08
N ASN A 394 6.99 18.53 36.37
CA ASN A 394 7.17 17.28 37.11
C ASN A 394 5.88 16.45 37.21
N LEU A 395 4.72 17.09 37.30
CA LEU A 395 3.40 16.44 37.33
C LEU A 395 3.03 15.77 36.01
N ILE A 396 3.33 16.40 34.87
CA ILE A 396 2.95 15.92 33.54
C ILE A 396 4.02 15.03 32.87
N CYS A 397 5.26 15.05 33.37
CA CYS A 397 6.30 14.14 32.88
C CYS A 397 6.04 12.70 33.30
N CYS A 398 6.53 11.76 32.49
CA CYS A 398 6.47 10.34 32.83
C CYS A 398 7.18 10.08 34.17
N SER A 399 6.58 9.24 35.01
CA SER A 399 7.15 8.84 36.31
C SER A 399 8.47 8.08 36.17
N ASP A 400 8.72 7.47 35.01
CA ASP A 400 9.99 6.85 34.66
C ASP A 400 10.91 7.88 33.99
N PRO A 401 12.01 8.30 34.65
CA PRO A 401 12.95 9.31 34.13
C PRO A 401 13.72 8.86 32.89
N LEU A 402 13.70 7.57 32.55
CA LEU A 402 14.38 6.99 31.39
C LEU A 402 13.43 6.65 30.24
N ALA A 403 12.12 6.85 30.43
CA ALA A 403 11.10 6.59 29.43
C ALA A 403 11.04 7.72 28.39
N PHE A 404 11.98 7.68 27.45
CA PHE A 404 11.96 8.57 26.30
C PHE A 404 11.26 7.92 25.09
N PRO A 405 10.52 8.70 24.28
CA PRO A 405 9.99 8.17 23.03
C PRO A 405 11.14 7.76 22.11
N LYS A 406 11.25 6.47 21.77
CA LYS A 406 12.29 5.91 20.89
C LYS A 406 12.51 6.70 19.60
N ARG A 407 11.44 7.33 19.09
CA ARG A 407 11.44 8.21 17.90
C ARG A 407 12.19 9.55 18.07
N LEU A 408 12.68 9.87 19.27
CA LEU A 408 13.42 11.09 19.63
C LEU A 408 14.81 10.79 20.22
N ASP A 409 15.29 9.53 20.19
CA ASP A 409 16.57 9.13 20.80
C ASP A 409 17.77 9.93 20.28
N HIS A 410 17.73 10.34 19.01
CA HIS A 410 18.77 11.17 18.38
C HIS A 410 18.83 12.60 18.96
N VAL A 411 17.72 13.15 19.47
CA VAL A 411 17.70 14.49 20.11
C VAL A 411 18.45 14.43 21.44
N LEU A 412 18.24 13.34 22.19
CA LEU A 412 18.94 13.10 23.46
C LEU A 412 20.44 12.93 23.26
N ILE A 413 20.85 12.20 22.22
CA ILE A 413 22.27 12.05 21.87
C ILE A 413 22.90 13.40 21.52
N THR A 414 22.16 14.29 20.86
CA THR A 414 22.65 15.63 20.49
C THR A 414 22.71 16.57 21.70
N ALA A 415 21.68 16.58 22.54
CA ALA A 415 21.62 17.41 23.75
C ALA A 415 22.63 16.99 24.84
N ARG A 416 23.07 15.73 24.86
CA ARG A 416 24.10 15.21 25.79
C ARG A 416 25.54 15.34 25.28
N ARG A 417 25.72 15.76 24.02
CA ARG A 417 27.04 16.00 23.40
C ARG A 417 27.43 17.48 23.40
N MET A 418 26.49 18.37 23.65
CA MET A 418 26.70 19.76 24.04
C MET A 418 26.89 19.83 25.55
#